data_AF-A0A7Y3DQI3-F1
#
_entry.id   AF-A0A7Y3DQI3-F1
#
_cell.length_a   1.000
_cell.length_b   1.000
_cell.length_c   1.000
_cell.angle_alpha   90.00
_cell.angle_beta   90.00
_cell.angle_gamma   90.00
#
_symmetry.space_group_name_H-M   'P 1'
#
loop_
_entity.id
_entity.type
_entity.pdbx_description
1 polymer ?
#
loop_
_entity_poly.entity_id
_entity_poly.type
_entity_poly.pdbx_seq_one_letter_code
_entity_poly.pdbx_strand_id
1 'polypeptide(L)' 'PDGDVAKFIEKRGEGIMLISLNVDNTREAMEELKQKDYPFIGGARPFRDCEFAFVHPKKMNGVLLELIDYKWREFE' A
#
# COMPACT_ATOMS: atom_id res chain seq x y z
N PRO A 1 -4.00 20.57 12.15
CA PRO A 1 -4.33 19.13 11.99
C PRO A 1 -3.11 18.36 11.45
N ASP A 2 -2.38 17.68 12.33
CA ASP A 2 -1.08 17.06 12.02
C ASP A 2 -1.19 15.56 11.70
N GLY A 3 -1.87 15.23 10.60
CA GLY A 3 -1.94 13.85 10.09
C GLY A 3 -1.56 13.76 8.62
N ASP A 4 -1.09 12.59 8.17
CA ASP A 4 -0.74 12.37 6.76
C ASP A 4 -1.93 12.60 5.81
N VAL A 5 -3.14 12.30 6.28
CA VAL A 5 -4.41 12.60 5.57
C VAL A 5 -4.64 14.10 5.46
N ALA A 6 -4.44 14.87 6.54
CA ALA A 6 -4.60 16.32 6.51
C ALA A 6 -3.58 16.97 5.56
N LYS A 7 -2.31 16.54 5.63
CA LYS A 7 -1.25 16.98 4.70
C LYS A 7 -1.55 16.60 3.26
N PHE A 8 -2.20 15.45 3.02
CA PHE A 8 -2.63 15.05 1.69
C PHE A 8 -3.73 15.98 1.16
N ILE A 9 -4.78 16.22 1.95
CA ILE A 9 -5.90 17.10 1.58
C ILE A 9 -5.40 18.52 1.32
N GLU A 10 -4.51 19.07 2.16
CA GLU A 10 -3.95 20.41 1.97
C GLU A 10 -3.12 20.52 0.67
N LYS A 11 -2.42 19.46 0.26
CA LYS A 11 -1.55 19.47 -0.93
C LYS A 11 -2.26 19.13 -2.23
N ARG A 12 -3.31 18.29 -2.18
CA ARG A 12 -3.93 17.70 -3.38
C ARG A 12 -5.44 17.90 -3.46
N GLY A 13 -6.07 18.44 -2.41
CA GLY A 13 -7.53 18.49 -2.27
C GLY A 13 -8.11 17.15 -1.82
N GLU A 14 -9.43 17.12 -1.68
CA GLU A 14 -10.16 15.89 -1.37
C GLU A 14 -10.14 14.92 -2.57
N GLY A 15 -9.97 13.63 -2.30
CA GLY A 15 -9.88 12.61 -3.34
C GLY A 15 -9.34 11.28 -2.83
N ILE A 16 -8.94 10.40 -3.75
CA ILE A 16 -8.37 9.10 -3.43
C ILE A 16 -6.93 9.26 -2.97
N MET A 17 -6.68 8.99 -1.68
CA MET A 17 -5.33 9.06 -1.09
C MET A 17 -4.49 7.82 -1.39
N LEU A 18 -5.09 6.64 -1.27
CA LEU A 18 -4.44 5.35 -1.53
C LEU A 18 -5.44 4.32 -2.02
N ILE A 19 -4.92 3.27 -2.65
CA ILE A 19 -5.68 2.06 -3.03
C ILE A 19 -4.96 0.86 -2.42
N SER A 20 -5.68 0.05 -1.64
CA SER A 20 -5.16 -1.18 -1.06
C SER A 20 -5.62 -2.39 -1.87
N LEU A 21 -4.68 -3.25 -2.25
CA LEU A 21 -4.93 -4.51 -2.93
C LEU A 21 -4.66 -5.66 -1.95
N ASN A 22 -5.65 -6.52 -1.81
CA ASN A 22 -5.49 -7.77 -1.07
C ASN A 22 -4.68 -8.75 -1.94
N VAL A 23 -3.61 -9.30 -1.38
CA VAL A 23 -2.76 -10.31 -2.01
C VAL A 23 -2.64 -11.53 -1.12
N ASP A 24 -2.38 -12.71 -1.70
CA ASP A 24 -2.26 -13.93 -0.89
C ASP A 24 -1.06 -13.90 0.06
N ASN A 25 0.04 -13.28 -0.37
CA ASN A 25 1.27 -13.11 0.41
C ASN A 25 1.99 -11.80 0.03
N THR A 26 2.11 -10.87 0.99
CA THR A 26 2.71 -9.56 0.78
C THR A 26 4.18 -9.65 0.37
N ARG A 27 4.94 -10.60 0.92
CA ARG A 27 6.39 -10.75 0.63
C ARG A 27 6.62 -11.29 -0.78
N GLU A 28 5.83 -12.26 -1.20
CA GLU A 28 5.90 -12.79 -2.57
C GLU A 28 5.51 -11.73 -3.60
N ALA A 29 4.40 -11.01 -3.37
CA ALA A 29 3.98 -9.92 -4.24
C ALA A 29 5.03 -8.79 -4.31
N MET A 30 5.66 -8.47 -3.17
CA MET A 30 6.77 -7.52 -3.14
C MET A 30 7.95 -8.00 -3.99
N GLU A 31 8.34 -9.27 -3.91
CA GLU A 31 9.48 -9.80 -4.66
C GLU A 31 9.20 -9.82 -6.16
N GLU A 32 8.00 -10.23 -6.57
CA GLU A 32 7.55 -10.16 -7.97
C GLU A 32 7.63 -8.73 -8.53
N LEU A 33 7.16 -7.75 -7.75
CA LEU A 33 7.17 -6.35 -8.16
C LEU A 33 8.56 -5.73 -8.15
N LYS A 34 9.45 -6.12 -7.23
CA LYS A 34 10.86 -5.72 -7.26
C LYS A 34 11.55 -6.22 -8.53
N GLN A 35 11.28 -7.46 -8.95
CA GLN A 35 11.82 -8.02 -10.20
C GLN A 35 11.35 -7.24 -11.45
N LYS A 36 10.21 -6.56 -11.36
CA LYS A 36 9.65 -5.70 -12.41
C LYS A 36 10.01 -4.21 -12.25
N ASP A 37 11.02 -3.89 -11.44
CA ASP A 37 11.50 -2.53 -11.17
C ASP A 37 10.43 -1.58 -10.57
N TYR A 38 9.56 -2.11 -9.70
CA TYR A 38 8.64 -1.29 -8.92
C TYR A 38 9.26 -0.90 -7.56
N PRO A 39 9.50 0.40 -7.31
CA PRO A 39 10.06 0.86 -6.06
C PRO A 39 9.04 0.79 -4.92
N PHE A 40 9.48 0.30 -3.76
CA PHE A 40 8.69 0.27 -2.53
C PHE A 40 9.11 1.38 -1.57
N ILE A 41 8.14 1.90 -0.81
CA ILE A 41 8.38 2.87 0.26
C ILE A 41 8.72 2.11 1.53
N GLY A 42 10.02 1.83 1.71
CA GLY A 42 10.51 1.00 2.81
C GLY A 42 10.37 -0.49 2.49
N GLY A 43 9.88 -1.26 3.45
CA GLY A 43 9.66 -2.71 3.32
C GLY A 43 8.30 -3.15 3.86
N ALA A 44 8.05 -4.47 3.87
CA ALA A 44 6.88 -5.06 4.51
C ALA A 44 6.83 -4.65 5.99
N ARG A 45 5.66 -4.23 6.46
CA ARG A 45 5.39 -3.85 7.85
C ARG A 45 4.27 -4.73 8.40
N PRO A 46 4.38 -5.19 9.66
CA PRO A 46 3.29 -5.92 10.29
C PRO A 46 2.13 -4.99 10.63
N PHE A 47 0.90 -5.45 10.39
CA PHE A 47 -0.36 -4.85 10.78
C PHE A 47 -1.32 -5.95 11.26
N ARG A 48 -1.52 -6.03 12.57
CA ARG A 48 -2.27 -7.12 13.22
C ARG A 48 -1.68 -8.48 12.80
N ASP A 49 -2.50 -9.39 12.27
CA ASP A 49 -2.11 -10.72 11.79
C ASP A 49 -1.65 -10.75 10.32
N CYS A 50 -1.40 -9.58 9.73
CA CYS A 50 -1.08 -9.39 8.32
C CYS A 50 0.17 -8.51 8.16
N GLU A 51 0.75 -8.51 6.97
CA GLU A 51 1.81 -7.65 6.52
C GLU A 51 1.31 -6.75 5.37
N PHE A 52 1.76 -5.50 5.36
CA PHE A 52 1.45 -4.56 4.28
C PHE A 52 2.71 -3.86 3.78
N ALA A 53 2.67 -3.41 2.53
CA ALA A 53 3.75 -2.67 1.88
C ALA A 53 3.22 -1.61 0.92
N PHE A 54 3.90 -0.48 0.82
CA PHE A 54 3.54 0.60 -0.10
C PHE A 54 4.42 0.61 -1.35
N VAL A 55 3.79 0.73 -2.52
CA VAL A 55 4.47 0.97 -3.79
C VAL A 55 4.57 2.47 -4.03
N HIS A 56 5.73 2.92 -4.50
CA HIS A 56 6.00 4.34 -4.69
C HIS A 56 5.16 4.91 -5.87
N PRO A 57 4.43 6.02 -5.66
CA PRO A 57 3.47 6.56 -6.63
C PRO A 57 4.10 6.96 -7.98
N LYS A 58 5.41 7.22 -8.01
CA LYS A 58 6.19 7.46 -9.24
C LYS A 58 5.99 6.40 -10.32
N LYS A 59 5.81 5.14 -9.93
CA LYS A 59 5.56 4.03 -10.88
C LYS A 59 4.08 3.67 -11.03
N MET A 60 3.20 4.34 -10.30
CA MET A 60 1.75 4.10 -10.25
C MET A 60 0.95 5.36 -10.62
N ASN A 61 1.42 6.15 -11.59
CA ASN A 61 0.74 7.34 -12.09
C ASN A 61 0.28 8.35 -11.01
N GLY A 62 1.02 8.45 -9.91
CA GLY A 62 0.70 9.35 -8.80
C GLY A 62 -0.23 8.76 -7.74
N VAL A 63 -0.66 7.50 -7.87
CA VAL A 63 -1.49 6.77 -6.90
C VAL A 63 -0.59 6.05 -5.89
N LEU A 64 -0.86 6.22 -4.60
CA LEU A 64 -0.22 5.45 -3.55
C LEU A 64 -0.89 4.08 -3.46
N LEU A 65 -0.17 3.02 -3.83
CA LEU A 65 -0.69 1.65 -3.79
C LEU A 65 -0.19 0.94 -2.53
N GLU A 66 -1.09 0.28 -1.82
CA GLU A 66 -0.81 -0.59 -0.69
C GLU A 66 -1.08 -2.04 -1.09
N LEU A 67 -0.17 -2.95 -0.75
CA LEU A 67 -0.37 -4.39 -0.82
C LEU A 67 -0.54 -4.90 0.59
N ILE A 68 -1.58 -5.69 0.86
CA ILE A 68 -1.85 -6.24 2.18
C ILE A 68 -2.31 -7.70 2.06
N ASP A 69 -1.80 -8.58 2.90
CA ASP A 69 -2.19 -10.00 2.93
C ASP A 69 -3.29 -10.25 3.96
N TYR A 70 -4.39 -9.52 3.79
CA TYR A 70 -5.48 -9.57 4.75
C TYR A 70 -6.22 -10.91 4.67
N LYS A 71 -5.94 -11.81 5.61
CA LYS A 71 -6.54 -13.14 5.76
C LYS A 71 -7.93 -13.04 6.38
N TRP A 72 -8.82 -12.36 5.69
CA TRP A 72 -10.19 -12.16 6.11
C TRP A 72 -11.02 -13.42 5.88
N ARG A 73 -11.39 -14.09 6.97
CA ARG A 73 -12.36 -15.21 7.01
C ARG A 73 -13.69 -14.73 7.60
N GLU A 74 -14.21 -13.58 7.16
CA GLU A 74 -15.49 -13.06 7.69
C GLU A 74 -16.73 -13.86 7.26
N PHE A 75 -16.58 -14.77 6.30
CA PHE A 75 -17.69 -15.55 5.75
C PHE A 75 -17.46 -17.07 5.85
N GLU A 76 -16.53 -17.53 6.69
CA GLU A 76 -16.50 -18.92 7.17
C GLU A 76 -17.41 -19.09 8.41
#